data_AF-A0AAN7AD36-F1
#
_entry.id   AF-A0AAN7AD36-F1
#
_cell.length_a   1.000
_cell.length_b   1.000
_cell.length_c   1.000
_cell.angle_alpha   90.00
_cell.angle_beta   90.00
_cell.angle_gamma   90.00
#
_symmetry.space_group_name_H-M   'P 1'
#
loop_
_entity.id
_entity.type
_entity.pdbx_description
1 polymer ?
#
loop_
_entity_poly.entity_id
_entity_poly.type
_entity_poly.pdbx_seq_one_letter_code
_entity_poly.pdbx_strand_id
1 'polypeptide(L)' 'ERYGYGLGKDGTWIICNGRNLIWLPPEYRPHCLAVQGRMVSIGCTTGRVFTVGFSCDA' A
#
# COMPACT_ATOMS: atom_id res chain seq x y z
N GLU A 1 9.72 -5.88 -13.81
CA GLU A 1 8.63 -6.74 -13.28
C GLU A 1 7.63 -5.87 -12.55
N ARG A 2 6.33 -6.01 -12.84
CA ARG A 2 5.28 -5.28 -12.12
C ARG A 2 4.97 -6.09 -10.87
N TYR A 3 5.63 -5.77 -9.75
CA TYR A 3 5.24 -6.34 -8.47
C TYR A 3 3.76 -6.02 -8.26
N GLY A 4 2.93 -7.03 -7.99
CA GLY A 4 1.47 -6.90 -7.99
C GLY A 4 0.91 -6.14 -6.78
N TYR A 5 1.69 -5.23 -6.19
CA TYR A 5 1.27 -4.39 -5.08
C TYR A 5 0.30 -3.32 -5.54
N GLY A 6 -0.65 -3.01 -4.67
CA GLY A 6 -1.62 -1.96 -4.92
C GLY A 6 -2.54 -1.75 -3.73
N LEU A 7 -3.69 -1.15 -4.03
CA LEU A 7 -4.73 -0.87 -3.06
C LEU A 7 -5.94 -1.77 -3.31
N GLY A 8 -6.54 -2.27 -2.23
CA GLY A 8 -7.85 -2.93 -2.26
C GLY A 8 -8.93 -1.99 -2.78
N LYS A 9 -10.02 -2.55 -3.33
CA LYS A 9 -11.11 -1.76 -3.94
C LYS A 9 -11.74 -0.74 -3.00
N ASP A 10 -11.77 -1.04 -1.71
CA ASP A 10 -12.34 -0.20 -0.65
C ASP A 10 -11.31 0.74 0.00
N GLY A 11 -10.05 0.70 -0.44
CA GLY A 11 -8.96 1.49 0.12
C GLY A 11 -8.54 1.09 1.54
N THR A 12 -9.02 -0.04 2.07
CA THR A 12 -8.72 -0.46 3.45
C THR A 12 -7.55 -1.43 3.55
N TRP A 13 -7.06 -1.94 2.42
CA TRP A 13 -5.97 -2.90 2.37
C TRP A 13 -4.89 -2.50 1.37
N ILE A 14 -3.63 -2.66 1.76
CA ILE A 14 -2.54 -2.87 0.81
C ILE A 14 -2.64 -4.33 0.35
N ILE A 15 -2.71 -4.53 -0.96
CA ILE A 15 -2.84 -5.87 -1.56
C ILE A 15 -1.61 -6.21 -2.38
N CYS A 16 -1.33 -7.51 -2.52
CA CYS A 16 -0.37 -8.04 -3.49
C CYS A 16 -0.97 -9.23 -4.23
N ASN A 17 -0.97 -9.21 -5.56
CA ASN A 17 -1.51 -10.28 -6.40
C ASN A 17 -2.97 -10.66 -6.00
N GLY A 18 -3.78 -9.66 -5.66
CA GLY A 18 -5.17 -9.84 -5.24
C GLY A 18 -5.38 -10.33 -3.81
N ARG A 19 -4.31 -10.51 -3.01
CA ARG A 19 -4.38 -10.92 -1.61
C ARG A 19 -4.14 -9.73 -0.68
N ASN A 20 -4.88 -9.67 0.42
CA ASN A 20 -4.74 -8.67 1.47
C ASN A 20 -3.44 -8.89 2.26
N LEU A 21 -2.60 -7.85 2.40
CA LEU A 21 -1.36 -7.90 3.16
C LEU A 21 -1.44 -7.08 4.46
N ILE A 22 -1.77 -5.79 4.35
CA ILE A 22 -1.78 -4.85 5.48
C ILE A 22 -3.09 -4.11 5.50
N TRP A 23 -3.78 -4.16 6.63
CA TRP A 23 -4.97 -3.36 6.86
C TRP A 23 -4.59 -1.92 7.21
N LEU A 24 -5.35 -0.96 6.69
CA LEU A 24 -5.14 0.46 6.90
C LEU A 24 -6.24 1.02 7.83
N PRO A 25 -5.85 1.49 9.04
CA PRO A 25 -6.75 2.26 9.89
C PRO A 25 -7.30 3.50 9.15
N PRO A 26 -8.48 4.01 9.53
CA PRO A 26 -9.13 5.15 8.88
C PRO A 26 -8.21 6.36 8.63
N GLU A 27 -7.34 6.69 9.59
CA GLU A 27 -6.40 7.82 9.53
C GLU A 27 -5.21 7.61 8.57
N TYR A 28 -4.97 6.37 8.14
CA TYR A 28 -3.94 5.98 7.17
C TYR A 28 -4.51 5.62 5.79
N ARG A 29 -5.83 5.81 5.58
CA ARG A 29 -6.44 5.52 4.29
C ARG A 29 -5.90 6.47 3.20
N PRO A 30 -5.53 5.93 2.03
CA PRO A 30 -4.88 6.70 0.98
C PRO A 30 -5.85 7.63 0.27
N HIS A 31 -5.38 8.84 0.00
CA HIS A 31 -5.87 9.68 -1.08
C HIS A 31 -5.10 9.40 -2.39
N CYS A 32 -3.82 9.07 -2.28
CA CYS A 32 -2.98 8.67 -3.41
C CYS A 32 -1.99 7.56 -3.03
N LEU A 33 -1.49 6.87 -4.05
CA LEU A 33 -0.59 5.72 -3.93
C LEU A 33 0.50 5.82 -5.00
N ALA A 34 1.74 5.50 -4.63
CA ALA A 34 2.83 5.25 -5.58
C ALA A 34 3.47 3.89 -5.26
N VAL A 35 3.76 3.10 -6.30
CA VAL A 35 4.38 1.78 -6.16
C VAL A 35 5.67 1.77 -6.97
N GLN A 36 6.78 1.44 -6.31
CA GLN A 36 8.08 1.24 -6.94
C GLN A 36 8.71 -0.04 -6.40
N GLY A 37 8.83 -1.05 -7.26
CA GLY A 37 9.39 -2.33 -6.83
C GLY A 37 8.53 -2.97 -5.74
N ARG A 38 9.17 -3.29 -4.61
CA ARG A 38 8.53 -3.81 -3.38
C ARG A 38 8.21 -2.72 -2.36
N MET A 39 8.19 -1.45 -2.78
CA MET A 39 7.85 -0.32 -1.94
C MET A 39 6.50 0.27 -2.36
N VAL A 40 5.68 0.57 -1.35
CA VAL A 40 4.38 1.21 -1.50
C VAL A 40 4.38 2.47 -0.66
N SER A 41 4.26 3.63 -1.30
CA SER A 41 4.11 4.92 -0.64
C SER A 41 2.65 5.38 -0.71
N ILE A 42 2.11 5.80 0.43
CA ILE A 42 0.73 6.24 0.58
C ILE A 42 0.72 7.69 1.07
N GLY A 43 -0.03 8.53 0.37
CA GLY A 43 -0.41 9.86 0.84
C GLY A 43 -1.83 9.83 1.39
N CYS A 44 -1.99 10.21 2.66
CA CYS A 44 -3.28 10.29 3.34
C CYS A 44 -3.98 11.63 3.06
N THR A 45 -5.29 11.68 3.27
CA THR A 45 -6.09 12.92 3.21
C THR A 45 -5.64 13.98 4.21
N THR A 46 -4.96 13.58 5.29
CA THR A 46 -4.40 14.48 6.30
C THR A 46 -3.07 15.13 5.88
N GLY A 47 -2.54 14.80 4.70
CA GLY A 47 -1.23 15.25 4.22
C GLY A 47 -0.05 14.42 4.73
N ARG A 48 -0.29 13.42 5.59
CA ARG A 48 0.74 12.47 6.03
C ARG A 48 1.13 11.54 4.87
N VAL A 49 2.41 11.24 4.78
CA VAL A 49 2.95 10.25 3.84
C VAL A 49 3.69 9.18 4.62
N PHE A 50 3.42 7.91 4.31
CA PHE A 50 4.18 6.79 4.84
C PHE A 50 4.55 5.82 3.71
N THR A 51 5.66 5.11 3.89
CA THR A 51 6.16 4.14 2.92
C THR A 51 6.35 2.80 3.60
N VAL A 52 5.89 1.74 2.94
CA VAL A 52 6.03 0.35 3.38
C VAL A 52 6.90 -0.38 2.37
N GLY A 53 7.98 -1.00 2.84
CA GLY A 53 8.84 -1.87 2.06
C GLY A 53 8.61 -3.34 2.42
N PHE A 54 8.52 -4.20 1.43
CA PHE A 54 8.40 -5.66 1.61
C PHE A 54 9.73 -6.34 1.29
N SER A 55 10.24 -7.15 2.23
CA SER A 55 11.34 -8.08 1.97
C SER A 55 10.82 -9.31 1.23
N CYS A 56 11.70 -9.99 0.48
CA CYS A 56 11.44 -11.38 0.17
C CYS A 56 11.74 -12.20 1.43
N ASP A 57 10.94 -13.22 1.70
CA ASP A 57 11.38 -14.29 2.58
C ASP A 57 12.60 -14.95 1.92
N ALA A 58 13.63 -15.25 2.71
CA ALA A 58 14.88 -15.85 2.25
C ALA A 58 14.70 -17.34 1.91
#